data_AF-V4ATZ8-F1
#
_entry.id   AF-V4ATZ8-F1
#
_cell.length_a   1.000
_cell.length_b   1.000
_cell.length_c   1.000
_cell.angle_alpha   90.00
_cell.angle_beta   90.00
_cell.angle_gamma   90.00
#
_symmetry.space_group_name_H-M   'P 1'
#
loop_
_entity.id
_entity.type
_entity.pdbx_description
1 polymer ?
#
loop_
_entity_poly.entity_id
_entity_poly.type
_entity_poly.pdbx_seq_one_letter_code
_entity_poly.pdbx_strand_id
1 'polypeptide(L)'
;SRVIDADDQESDKPKEVIHVPTSLCILLIAGYIFSGALLFSLWENWDYLTGSYFCFITLSTIGFGDIVPGTDLQAWAGEEKLVLCALYLVFGLSLIAMCFNLVQEDVKAKCRWL
;
A
#
# COMPACT_ATOMS: atom_id res chain seq x y z
N SER A 1 -28.82 -37.18 -20.69
CA SER A 1 -27.36 -37.11 -20.92
C SER A 1 -26.97 -36.03 -21.95
N ARG A 2 -27.59 -34.84 -21.93
CA ARG A 2 -27.32 -33.72 -22.86
C ARG A 2 -27.60 -32.34 -22.21
N VAL A 3 -27.44 -32.23 -20.90
CA VAL A 3 -27.80 -31.00 -20.15
C VAL A 3 -26.68 -30.56 -19.19
N ILE A 4 -25.46 -31.08 -19.36
CA ILE A 4 -24.31 -30.70 -18.51
C ILE A 4 -23.30 -29.84 -19.30
N ASP A 5 -23.39 -29.78 -20.62
CA ASP A 5 -22.36 -29.12 -21.46
C ASP A 5 -22.68 -27.66 -21.83
N ALA A 6 -23.62 -27.00 -21.15
CA ALA A 6 -24.08 -25.66 -21.51
C ALA A 6 -23.73 -24.56 -20.49
N ASP A 7 -23.08 -24.89 -19.36
CA ASP A 7 -22.71 -23.90 -18.34
C ASP A 7 -21.21 -23.57 -18.30
N ASP A 8 -20.38 -24.29 -19.06
CA ASP A 8 -18.92 -24.10 -19.12
C ASP A 8 -18.45 -23.26 -20.33
N GLN A 9 -19.35 -22.56 -21.00
CA GLN A 9 -19.03 -21.66 -22.13
C GLN A 9 -19.50 -20.22 -21.88
N GLU A 10 -19.14 -19.63 -20.74
CA GLU A 10 -19.17 -18.17 -20.59
C GLU A 10 -17.73 -17.66 -20.35
N SER A 11 -17.09 -17.30 -21.46
CA SER A 11 -15.98 -16.34 -21.54
C SER A 11 -14.58 -16.77 -21.04
N ASP A 12 -13.96 -17.74 -21.73
CA ASP A 12 -12.51 -17.74 -21.96
C ASP A 12 -12.15 -16.60 -22.93
N LYS A 13 -12.34 -15.34 -22.49
CA LYS A 13 -11.66 -14.23 -23.16
C LYS A 13 -10.19 -14.36 -22.78
N PRO A 14 -9.24 -14.29 -23.74
CA PRO A 14 -7.84 -14.18 -23.38
C PRO A 14 -7.74 -12.96 -22.47
N LYS A 15 -7.50 -13.19 -21.17
CA LYS A 15 -7.11 -12.13 -20.26
C LYS A 15 -5.81 -11.63 -20.85
N GLU A 16 -5.86 -10.53 -21.61
CA GLU A 16 -4.65 -9.81 -21.97
C GLU A 16 -3.93 -9.62 -20.65
N VAL A 17 -2.84 -10.37 -20.47
CA VAL A 17 -1.96 -10.25 -19.34
C VAL A 17 -1.30 -8.89 -19.52
N ILE A 18 -1.98 -7.86 -19.03
CA ILE A 18 -1.41 -6.53 -18.88
C ILE A 18 -0.23 -6.77 -17.96
N HIS A 19 0.97 -6.84 -18.54
CA HIS A 19 2.21 -6.86 -17.81
C HIS A 19 2.30 -5.51 -17.10
N VAL A 20 1.70 -5.43 -15.92
CA VAL A 20 1.91 -4.33 -14.99
C VAL A 20 3.34 -4.49 -14.52
N PRO A 21 4.25 -3.59 -14.93
CA PRO A 21 5.65 -3.77 -14.60
C PRO A 21 5.78 -3.63 -13.09
N THR A 22 6.33 -4.65 -12.43
CA THR A 22 6.58 -4.68 -10.98
C THR A 22 7.38 -3.45 -10.51
N SER A 23 8.16 -2.86 -11.40
CA SER A 23 8.86 -1.59 -11.17
C SER A 23 7.92 -0.41 -10.89
N LEU A 24 6.72 -0.38 -11.49
CA LEU A 24 5.70 0.63 -11.21
C LEU A 24 5.19 0.50 -9.77
N CYS A 25 5.00 -0.71 -9.26
CA CYS A 25 4.60 -0.95 -7.87
C CYS A 25 5.64 -0.41 -6.88
N ILE A 26 6.92 -0.67 -7.13
CA ILE A 26 8.01 -0.16 -6.29
C ILE A 26 8.05 1.37 -6.32
N LEU A 27 7.89 1.96 -7.51
CA LEU A 27 7.87 3.42 -7.67
C LEU A 27 6.66 4.06 -6.99
N LEU A 28 5.50 3.42 -7.05
CA LEU A 28 4.29 3.85 -6.34
C LEU A 28 4.46 3.80 -4.83
N ILE A 29 5.03 2.71 -4.28
CA ILE A 29 5.32 2.61 -2.83
C ILE A 29 6.33 3.68 -2.42
N ALA A 30 7.41 3.87 -3.19
CA ALA A 30 8.41 4.89 -2.89
C ALA A 30 7.84 6.31 -2.92
N GLY A 31 7.04 6.63 -3.94
CA GLY A 31 6.32 7.90 -4.05
C GLY A 31 5.31 8.09 -2.93
N TYR A 32 4.66 7.01 -2.49
CA TYR A 32 3.69 7.03 -1.40
C TYR A 32 4.35 7.29 -0.03
N ILE A 33 5.54 6.73 0.22
CA ILE A 33 6.33 7.02 1.43
C ILE A 33 6.82 8.47 1.39
N PHE A 34 7.31 8.95 0.25
CA PHE A 34 7.74 10.34 0.08
C PHE A 34 6.60 11.33 0.31
N SER A 35 5.41 11.06 -0.23
CA SER A 35 4.24 11.93 -0.05
C SER A 35 3.75 11.94 1.40
N GLY A 36 3.76 10.79 2.08
CA GLY A 36 3.47 10.69 3.51
C GLY A 36 4.49 11.47 4.35
N ALA A 37 5.78 11.29 4.07
CA ALA A 37 6.85 11.99 4.77
C ALA A 37 6.69 13.51 4.69
N LEU A 38 6.38 14.04 3.50
CA LEU A 38 6.08 15.47 3.31
C LEU A 38 4.82 15.90 4.06
N LEU A 39 3.74 15.12 3.98
CA LEU A 39 2.47 15.44 4.64
C LEU A 39 2.62 15.53 6.16
N PHE A 40 3.22 14.51 6.79
CA PHE A 40 3.41 14.47 8.24
C PHE A 40 4.48 15.46 8.71
N SER A 41 5.55 15.68 7.93
CA SER A 41 6.55 16.71 8.22
C SER A 41 5.92 18.11 8.27
N LEU A 42 5.03 18.44 7.33
CA LEU A 42 4.34 19.73 7.31
C LEU A 42 3.29 19.88 8.40
N TRP A 43 2.55 18.82 8.74
CA TRP A 43 1.48 18.90 9.74
C TRP A 43 1.95 18.85 11.20
N GLU A 44 3.00 18.09 11.49
CA GLU A 44 3.56 17.97 12.84
C GLU A 44 4.82 18.80 13.03
N ASN A 45 5.23 19.59 12.02
CA ASN A 45 6.52 20.31 12.01
C ASN A 45 7.70 19.37 12.32
N TRP A 46 7.61 18.11 11.88
CA TRP A 46 8.69 17.15 12.01
C TRP A 46 9.72 17.34 10.92
N ASP A 47 10.97 16.95 11.20
CA ASP A 47 11.97 16.89 10.15
C ASP A 47 11.58 15.84 9.09
N TYR A 48 12.00 16.05 7.85
CA TYR A 48 11.65 15.17 6.73
C TYR A 48 12.11 13.72 7.00
N LEU A 49 13.28 13.55 7.62
CA LEU A 49 13.79 12.24 8.02
C LEU A 49 12.87 11.56 9.04
N THR A 50 12.41 12.29 10.05
CA THR A 50 11.48 11.79 11.06
C THR A 50 10.14 11.37 10.47
N GLY A 51 9.58 12.20 9.57
CA GLY A 51 8.33 11.87 8.85
C GLY A 51 8.49 10.64 7.96
N SER A 52 9.61 10.51 7.24
CA SER A 52 9.88 9.34 6.41
C SER A 52 10.08 8.06 7.22
N TYR A 53 10.76 8.16 8.37
CA TYR A 53 10.93 7.05 9.31
C TYR A 53 9.59 6.56 9.83
N PHE A 54 8.72 7.48 10.27
CA PHE A 54 7.37 7.14 10.71
C PHE A 54 6.56 6.42 9.62
N CYS A 55 6.54 6.96 8.40
CA CYS A 55 5.83 6.33 7.28
C CYS A 55 6.38 4.93 6.98
N PHE A 56 7.71 4.78 6.92
CA PHE A 56 8.35 3.50 6.64
C PHE A 56 8.07 2.46 7.73
N ILE A 57 8.28 2.77 9.00
CA ILE A 57 8.07 1.85 10.14
C ILE A 57 6.60 1.43 10.24
N THR A 58 5.67 2.34 9.98
CA THR A 58 4.25 2.02 10.05
C THR A 58 3.79 1.19 8.87
N LEU A 59 4.21 1.52 7.65
CA LEU A 59 3.86 0.77 6.43
C LEU A 59 4.54 -0.60 6.34
N SER A 60 5.77 -0.71 6.86
CA SER A 60 6.46 -2.00 7.01
C SER A 60 5.87 -2.86 8.13
N THR A 61 4.86 -2.36 8.85
CA THR A 61 4.19 -3.03 9.98
C THR A 61 5.12 -3.32 11.16
N ILE A 62 6.30 -2.70 11.21
CA ILE A 62 7.22 -2.78 12.36
C ILE A 62 6.60 -2.08 13.57
N GLY A 63 6.08 -0.87 13.36
CA GLY A 63 5.21 -0.17 14.31
C GLY A 63 5.78 0.02 15.72
N PHE A 64 6.99 0.56 15.87
CA PHE A 64 7.58 0.81 17.19
C PHE A 64 6.73 1.74 18.08
N GLY A 65 6.00 2.69 17.48
CA GLY A 65 5.11 3.62 18.19
C GLY A 65 5.85 4.67 19.03
N ASP A 66 7.14 4.87 18.77
CA ASP A 66 8.00 5.89 19.38
C ASP A 66 7.64 7.30 18.93
N ILE A 67 7.22 7.44 17.67
CA ILE A 67 6.78 8.68 17.05
C ILE A 67 5.38 8.46 16.49
N VAL A 68 4.41 9.23 16.96
CA VAL A 68 3.01 9.15 16.50
C VAL A 68 2.40 10.55 16.36
N PRO A 69 1.64 10.81 15.27
CA PRO A 69 0.99 12.09 15.08
C PRO A 69 -0.11 12.28 16.14
N GLY A 70 -0.41 13.53 16.49
CA GLY A 70 -1.43 13.87 17.50
C GLY A 70 -0.96 13.77 18.95
N THR A 71 0.34 13.70 19.22
CA THR A 71 0.89 13.72 20.59
C THR A 71 0.73 15.07 21.29
N ASP A 72 0.65 16.17 20.53
CA ASP A 72 0.41 17.51 21.08
C ASP A 72 -1.11 17.73 21.30
N LEU A 73 -1.62 17.07 22.35
CA LEU A 73 -3.04 17.02 22.77
C LEU A 73 -3.59 18.37 23.28
N GLN A 74 -2.85 19.47 23.19
CA GLN A 74 -3.28 20.78 23.72
C GLN A 74 -4.25 21.54 22.81
N ALA A 75 -4.43 21.14 21.56
CA ALA A 75 -5.41 21.73 20.67
C ALA A 75 -6.54 20.73 20.39
N TRP A 76 -7.77 21.24 20.30
CA TRP A 76 -8.99 20.58 19.82
C TRP A 76 -8.91 20.09 18.35
N ALA A 77 -7.69 19.92 17.84
CA ALA A 77 -7.29 19.64 16.47
C ALA A 77 -6.50 18.31 16.32
N GLY A 78 -6.33 17.56 17.42
CA GLY A 78 -5.61 16.28 17.40
C GLY A 78 -6.39 15.16 16.69
N GLU A 79 -7.72 15.24 16.71
CA GLU A 79 -8.60 14.21 16.18
C GLU A 79 -8.56 14.14 14.65
N GLU A 80 -8.52 15.27 13.94
CA GLU A 80 -8.41 15.25 12.48
C GLU A 80 -7.09 14.65 11.99
N LYS A 81 -5.98 14.92 12.70
CA LYS A 81 -4.65 14.39 12.33
C LYS A 81 -4.60 12.87 12.46
N LEU A 82 -5.21 12.34 13.52
CA LEU A 82 -5.30 10.89 13.74
C LEU A 82 -6.19 10.20 12.71
N VAL A 83 -7.34 10.80 12.37
CA VAL A 83 -8.23 10.26 11.33
C VAL A 83 -7.53 10.24 9.97
N LEU A 84 -6.84 11.33 9.62
CA LEU A 84 -6.10 11.42 8.35
C LEU A 84 -4.90 10.46 8.33
N CYS A 85 -4.22 10.27 9.47
CA CYS A 85 -3.21 9.24 9.63
C CYS A 85 -3.79 7.84 9.39
N ALA A 86 -4.92 7.51 10.03
CA ALA A 86 -5.57 6.21 9.86
C ALA A 86 -5.99 5.97 8.41
N LEU A 87 -6.59 6.97 7.74
CA LEU A 87 -6.98 6.88 6.33
C LEU A 87 -5.78 6.67 5.42
N TYR A 88 -4.69 7.41 5.66
CA TYR A 88 -3.42 7.20 4.96
C TYR A 88 -2.98 5.74 5.14
N LEU A 89 -2.81 5.27 6.37
CA LEU A 89 -2.33 3.91 6.63
C LEU A 89 -3.18 2.81 5.98
N VAL A 90 -4.51 2.93 6.01
CA VAL A 90 -5.41 1.97 5.35
C VAL A 90 -5.17 1.92 3.84
N PHE A 91 -5.00 3.08 3.21
CA PHE A 91 -4.70 3.15 1.78
C PHE A 91 -3.30 2.60 1.46
N GLY A 92 -2.30 2.93 2.27
CA GLY A 92 -0.93 2.44 2.12
C GLY A 92 -0.81 0.92 2.28
N LEU A 93 -1.49 0.34 3.27
CA LEU A 93 -1.54 -1.12 3.45
C LEU A 93 -2.26 -1.81 2.29
N SER A 94 -3.30 -1.18 1.73
CA SER A 94 -4.00 -1.70 0.55
C SER A 94 -3.09 -1.72 -0.69
N LEU A 95 -2.32 -0.65 -0.90
CA LEU A 95 -1.31 -0.59 -1.96
C LEU A 95 -0.24 -1.66 -1.77
N ILE A 96 0.28 -1.81 -0.55
CA ILE A 96 1.31 -2.81 -0.23
C ILE A 96 0.77 -4.23 -0.47
N ALA A 97 -0.46 -4.54 -0.07
CA ALA A 97 -1.09 -5.83 -0.31
C ALA A 97 -1.22 -6.13 -1.83
N MET A 98 -1.65 -5.15 -2.62
CA MET A 98 -1.68 -5.29 -4.08
C MET A 98 -0.29 -5.54 -4.67
N CYS A 99 0.72 -4.80 -4.21
CA CYS A 99 2.09 -4.97 -4.68
C CYS A 99 2.66 -6.35 -4.31
N PHE A 100 2.37 -6.85 -3.10
CA PHE A 100 2.74 -8.20 -2.69
C PHE A 100 2.11 -9.26 -3.58
N ASN A 101 0.83 -9.12 -3.93
CA ASN A 101 0.15 -10.06 -4.82
C ASN A 101 0.83 -10.12 -6.20
N LEU A 102 1.17 -8.97 -6.78
CA LEU A 102 1.85 -8.90 -8.08
C LEU A 102 3.25 -9.53 -8.04
N VAL A 103 4.06 -9.23 -7.01
CA VAL A 103 5.38 -9.84 -6.85
C VAL A 103 5.27 -11.36 -6.67
N GLN A 104 4.25 -11.84 -5.94
CA GLN A 104 4.02 -13.27 -5.79
C GLN A 104 3.65 -13.96 -7.11
N GLU A 105 2.85 -13.30 -7.96
CA GLU A 105 2.50 -13.81 -9.29
C GLU A 105 3.74 -13.93 -10.18
N ASP A 106 4.60 -12.90 -10.20
CA ASP A 106 5.86 -12.90 -10.95
C ASP A 106 6.82 -14.00 -10.48
N VAL A 107 6.97 -14.16 -9.16
CA VAL A 107 7.81 -15.22 -8.57
C VAL A 107 7.26 -16.60 -8.90
N LYS A 108 5.93 -16.80 -8.78
CA LYS A 108 5.28 -18.07 -9.14
C LYS A 108 5.43 -18.37 -10.63
N ALA A 109 5.31 -17.37 -11.50
CA ALA A 109 5.49 -17.53 -12.94
C ALA A 109 6.94 -17.94 -13.28
N LYS A 110 7.93 -17.31 -12.63
CA LYS A 110 9.35 -17.62 -12.83
C LYS A 110 9.73 -18.99 -12.28
N CYS A 111 9.24 -19.36 -11.08
CA CYS A 111 9.46 -20.69 -10.50
C CYS A 111 8.74 -21.81 -11.24
N ARG A 112 7.59 -21.56 -11.86
CA ARG A 112 6.90 -22.55 -12.72
C ARG A 112 7.72 -22.88 -13.97
N TRP A 113 8.54 -21.94 -14.42
CA TRP A 113 9.34 -22.08 -15.64
C TRP A 113 10.69 -22.73 -15.38
N LEU A 114 11.16 -22.77 -14.13
CA LEU A 114 12.36 -23.48 -13.69
C LEU A 114 12.04 -24.94 -13.31
#